data_AF-A0A2V6LXW0-F1
#
_entry.id   AF-A0A2V6LXW0-F1
#
_cell.length_a   1.000
_cell.length_b   1.000
_cell.length_c   1.000
_cell.angle_alpha   90.00
_cell.angle_beta   90.00
_cell.angle_gamma   90.00
#
_symmetry.space_group_name_H-M   'P 1'
#
loop_
_entity.id
_entity.type
_entity.pdbx_description
1 polymer ?
#
loop_
_entity_poly.entity_id
_entity_poly.type
_entity_poly.pdbx_seq_one_letter_code
_entity_poly.pdbx_strand_id
1 'polypeptide(L)' 'QSRWRLSANLTWYPTEFSKIRLQYNQDFLEQNFFLSTQQVESIFLQWEFILGSHGAHKF' A
#
# COMPACT_ATOMS: atom_id res chain seq x y z
N GLN A 1 0.81 10.02 22.03
CA GLN A 1 1.99 9.28 21.56
C GLN A 1 2.30 9.77 20.16
N SER A 2 3.50 10.28 19.93
CA SER A 2 3.93 10.73 18.61
C SER A 2 4.26 9.53 17.71
N ARG A 3 3.92 9.64 16.42
CA ARG A 3 4.23 8.65 15.38
C ARG A 3 4.48 9.36 14.06
N TRP A 4 5.49 8.91 13.34
CA TRP A 4 5.68 9.23 11.92
C TRP A 4 6.00 7.95 11.14
N ARG A 5 5.71 7.97 9.83
CA ARG A 5 5.85 6.80 8.95
C ARG A 5 6.57 7.20 7.67
N LEU A 6 7.49 6.34 7.24
CA LEU A 6 8.02 6.34 5.89
C LEU A 6 7.37 5.20 5.11
N SER A 7 6.94 5.50 3.88
CA SER A 7 6.30 4.51 3.00
C SER A 7 6.90 4.54 1.61
N ALA A 8 7.21 3.36 1.07
CA ALA A 8 7.52 3.16 -0.34
C ALA A 8 6.35 2.42 -0.99
N ASN A 9 5.86 2.93 -2.13
CA ASN A 9 4.73 2.37 -2.83
C ASN A 9 5.04 2.21 -4.31
N LEU A 10 4.91 0.98 -4.81
CA LEU A 10 4.97 0.68 -6.23
C LEU A 10 3.57 0.29 -6.69
N THR A 11 3.08 0.99 -7.70
CA THR A 11 1.83 0.63 -8.38
C THR A 11 2.13 0.29 -9.83
N TRP A 12 1.68 -0.87 -10.28
CA TRP A 12 1.78 -1.33 -11.66
C TRP A 12 0.38 -1.62 -12.20
N TYR A 13 0.16 -1.25 -13.46
CA TYR A 13 -1.07 -1.50 -14.21
C TYR A 13 -0.74 -2.48 -15.35
N PRO A 14 -0.85 -3.80 -15.13
CA PRO A 14 -0.55 -4.79 -16.17
C PRO A 14 -1.53 -4.72 -17.35
N THR A 15 -2.77 -4.29 -17.08
CA THR A 15 -3.84 -4.12 -18.07
C THR A 15 -4.71 -2.92 -17.68
N GLU A 16 -5.59 -2.45 -18.56
CA GLU A 16 -6.61 -1.43 -18.23
C GLU A 16 -7.55 -1.85 -17.09
N PHE A 17 -7.75 -3.16 -16.89
CA PHE A 17 -8.67 -3.73 -15.90
C PHE A 17 -7.99 -4.28 -14.65
N SER A 18 -6.67 -4.12 -14.49
CA SER A 18 -5.95 -4.70 -13.36
C SER A 18 -4.88 -3.76 -12.81
N LYS A 19 -4.67 -3.87 -11.51
CA LYS A 19 -3.69 -3.07 -10.77
C LYS A 19 -3.07 -3.93 -9.68
N ILE A 20 -1.75 -3.89 -9.61
CA ILE A 20 -0.95 -4.52 -8.56
C ILE A 20 -0.27 -3.40 -7.77
N ARG A 21 -0.32 -3.49 -6.45
CA ARG A 21 0.35 -2.54 -5.55
C ARG A 21 1.15 -3.28 -4.50
N LEU A 22 2.44 -2.94 -4.42
CA LEU A 22 3.32 -3.36 -3.34
C LEU A 22 3.64 -2.13 -2.49
N GLN A 23 3.43 -2.23 -1.18
CA GLN A 23 3.73 -1.16 -0.25
C GLN A 23 4.55 -1.69 0.92
N TYR A 24 5.68 -1.03 1.17
CA TYR A 24 6.47 -1.17 2.37
C TYR A 24 6.26 0.04 3.27
N ASN A 25 6.10 -0.20 4.57
CA ASN A 25 5.96 0.83 5.59
C ASN A 25 6.95 0.60 6.71
N GLN A 26 7.60 1.67 7.16
CA GLN A 26 8.37 1.72 8.39
C GLN A 26 7.77 2.78 9.31
N ASP A 27 7.27 2.32 10.46
CA ASP A 27 6.70 3.17 11.50
C ASP A 27 7.72 3.45 12.58
N PHE A 28 7.80 4.71 12.98
CA PHE A 28 8.60 5.18 14.10
C PHE A 28 7.67 5.65 15.20
N LEU A 29 7.77 5.00 16.34
CA LEU A 29 6.87 5.12 17.47
C LEU A 29 7.67 5.55 18.70
N GLU A 30 7.08 6.39 19.55
CA GLU A 30 7.60 6.53 20.91
C GLU A 30 7.52 5.18 21.65
N GLN A 31 8.39 4.96 22.62
CA GLN A 31 8.35 3.74 23.42
C GLN A 31 7.02 3.63 24.16
N ASN A 32 6.41 2.45 24.13
CA ASN A 32 5.20 2.16 24.90
C ASN A 32 5.24 0.76 25.50
N PHE A 33 4.29 0.48 26.39
CA PHE A 33 4.22 -0.78 27.12
C PHE A 33 3.97 -2.01 26.21
N PHE A 34 3.33 -1.82 25.06
CA PHE A 34 2.89 -2.91 24.19
C PHE A 34 3.91 -3.32 23.12
N LEU A 35 4.84 -2.42 22.77
CA LEU A 35 5.86 -2.65 21.76
C LEU A 35 7.23 -2.48 22.39
N SER A 36 8.00 -3.57 22.40
CA SER A 36 9.39 -3.56 22.87
C SER A 36 10.31 -2.77 21.95
N THR A 37 9.93 -2.58 20.68
CA THR A 37 10.69 -1.83 19.67
C THR A 37 9.99 -0.53 19.31
N GLN A 38 10.79 0.52 19.05
CA GLN A 38 10.30 1.81 18.56
C GLN A 38 10.08 1.83 17.04
N GLN A 39 10.29 0.69 16.38
CA GLN A 39 10.15 0.54 14.94
C GLN A 39 9.30 -0.68 14.62
N VAL A 40 8.37 -0.51 13.69
CA VAL A 40 7.50 -1.56 13.16
C VAL A 40 7.52 -1.52 11.65
N GLU A 41 7.75 -2.67 11.02
CA GLU A 41 7.77 -2.82 9.57
C GLU A 41 6.50 -3.53 9.09
N SER A 42 6.02 -3.17 7.91
CA SER A 42 4.85 -3.84 7.31
C SER A 42 4.95 -3.87 5.79
N ILE A 43 4.58 -5.01 5.21
CA ILE A 43 4.48 -5.21 3.76
C ILE A 43 3.03 -5.50 3.40
N PHE A 44 2.53 -4.82 2.38
CA PHE A 44 1.20 -5.02 1.82
C PHE A 44 1.32 -5.34 0.33
N LEU A 45 0.65 -6.41 -0.09
CA LEU A 45 0.41 -6.73 -1.48
C LEU A 45 -1.08 -6.62 -1.76
N GLN A 46 -1.45 -5.79 -2.75
CA GLN A 46 -2.82 -5.65 -3.23
C GLN A 46 -2.86 -6.03 -4.71
N TRP A 47 -3.86 -6.83 -5.06
CA TRP A 47 -4.26 -7.09 -6.44
C TRP A 47 -5.73 -6.69 -6.60
N GLU A 48 -5.99 -5.84 -7.59
CA GLU A 48 -7.31 -5.34 -7.93
C GLU A 48 -7.70 -5.73 -9.36
N PHE A 49 -8.95 -6.14 -9.54
CA PHE A 49 -9.59 -6.37 -10.83
C PHE A 49 -10.83 -5.50 -10.95
N ILE A 50 -11.00 -4.85 -12.10
CA ILE A 50 -12.20 -4.07 -12.41
C ILE A 50 -13.11 -4.96 -13.26
N LEU A 51 -14.24 -5.38 -12.68
CA LEU A 51 -15.24 -6.20 -13.37
C LEU A 51 -16.32 -5.28 -13.96
N GLY A 52 -16.26 -5.06 -15.26
CA GLY A 52 -17.23 -4.25 -16.01
C GLY A 52 -16.79 -4.04 -17.46
N SER A 53 -17.74 -3.78 -18.37
CA SER A 53 -17.40 -3.41 -19.74
C SER A 53 -16.85 -1.99 -19.77
N HIS A 54 -15.68 -1.79 -20.38
CA HIS A 54 -15.27 -0.48 -20.86
C HIS A 54 -16.45 0.08 -21.68
N GLY A 55 -17.07 1.17 -21.24
CA GLY A 55 -17.92 1.94 -22.14
C GLY A 55 -17.02 2.33 -23.32
N ALA A 56 -17.40 1.93 -24.53
CA ALA A 56 -16.59 2.09 -25.73
C ALA A 56 -16.00 3.51 -25.76
N HIS A 57 -14.69 3.63 -25.54
CA HIS A 57 -14.01 4.90 -25.75
C HIS A 57 -14.18 5.21 -27.24
N LYS A 58 -15.08 6.15 -27.55
CA LYS A 58 -15.07 6.82 -28.84
C LYS A 58 -13.82 7.69 -28.81
N PHE A 59 -12.84 7.33 -29.63
CA PHE A 59 -11.82 8.28 -30.08
C PHE A 59 -12.51 9.53 -30.66
#